data_AF-R5KNV4-F1
#
_entry.id   AF-R5KNV4-F1
#
_cell.length_a   1.000
_cell.length_b   1.000
_cell.length_c   1.000
_cell.angle_alpha   90.00
_cell.angle_beta   90.00
_cell.angle_gamma   90.00
#
_symmetry.space_group_name_H-M   'P 1'
#
loop_
_entity.id
_entity.type
_entity.pdbx_description
1 polymer ?
#
loop_
_entity_poly.entity_id
_entity_poly.type
_entity_poly.pdbx_seq_one_letter_code
_entity_poly.pdbx_strand_id
1 'polypeptide(L)'
;MIISILSLVISIISFIISTVLGIYKICDAKKTNKAKMETEYFDSLYKDYLLNKLPKARAKMLIGQDYKLIGSQELTQLLNSMRQDSLYFMYADSKFYNDLKTKLQSLEDYIVNHEDQKLIAEEQTEFFNNIQRQIMGIYDLMLKKHNGKKSR
;
A
#
# COMPACT_ATOMS: atom_id res chain seq x y z
N MET A 1 -2.17 56.15 -32.59
CA MET A 1 -3.04 56.35 -31.40
C MET A 1 -4.04 55.20 -31.21
N ILE A 2 -4.92 54.90 -32.17
CA ILE A 2 -5.91 53.79 -32.07
C ILE A 2 -5.24 52.43 -31.88
N ILE A 3 -4.19 52.12 -32.65
CA ILE A 3 -3.43 50.86 -32.53
C ILE A 3 -2.81 50.70 -31.13
N SER A 4 -2.28 51.78 -30.56
CA SER A 4 -1.69 51.80 -29.22
C SER A 4 -2.72 51.54 -28.11
N ILE A 5 -3.95 52.03 -28.30
CA ILE A 5 -5.06 51.80 -27.39
C ILE A 5 -5.51 50.33 -27.47
N LEU A 6 -5.60 49.77 -28.68
CA LEU A 6 -5.94 48.35 -28.87
C LEU A 6 -4.90 47.41 -28.26
N SER A 7 -3.60 47.69 -28.43
CA SER A 7 -2.54 46.89 -27.81
C SER A 7 -2.57 46.93 -26.29
N LEU A 8 -2.97 48.06 -25.70
CA LEU A 8 -3.12 48.20 -24.25
C LEU A 8 -4.25 47.29 -23.73
N VAL A 9 -5.40 47.28 -24.40
CA VAL A 9 -6.56 46.45 -24.02
C VAL A 9 -6.20 44.96 -24.09
N ILE A 10 -5.55 44.53 -25.17
CA ILE A 10 -5.12 43.13 -25.34
C ILE A 10 -4.13 42.75 -24.24
N SER A 11 -3.17 43.61 -23.93
CA SER A 11 -2.16 43.35 -22.89
C SER A 11 -2.79 43.19 -21.50
N ILE A 12 -3.78 44.03 -21.15
CA ILE A 12 -4.51 43.94 -19.88
C ILE A 12 -5.28 42.61 -19.79
N ILE A 13 -5.96 42.21 -20.86
CA ILE A 13 -6.69 40.94 -20.91
C ILE A 13 -5.72 39.75 -20.77
N SER A 14 -4.59 39.76 -21.49
CA SER A 14 -3.57 38.73 -21.39
C SER A 14 -2.96 38.63 -19.98
N PHE A 15 -2.78 39.76 -19.29
CA PHE A 15 -2.27 39.79 -17.91
C PHE A 15 -3.26 39.15 -16.93
N ILE A 16 -4.55 39.45 -17.04
CA ILE A 16 -5.60 38.86 -16.20
C ILE A 16 -5.68 37.35 -16.41
N ILE A 17 -5.73 36.90 -17.67
CA ILE A 17 -5.80 35.46 -18.01
C ILE A 17 -4.57 34.71 -17.47
N SER A 18 -3.37 35.28 -17.64
CA SER A 18 -2.12 34.66 -17.16
C SER A 18 -2.11 34.52 -15.64
N THR A 19 -2.60 35.53 -14.93
CA THR A 19 -2.67 35.52 -13.46
C THR A 19 -3.63 34.43 -12.96
N VAL A 20 -4.84 34.34 -13.55
CA VAL A 20 -5.83 33.31 -13.19
C VAL A 20 -5.31 31.90 -13.46
N LEU A 21 -4.71 31.67 -14.64
CA LEU A 21 -4.12 30.38 -14.98
C LEU A 21 -2.96 30.01 -14.04
N GLY A 22 -2.14 30.98 -13.64
CA GLY A 22 -1.05 30.76 -12.68
C GLY A 22 -1.56 30.27 -11.32
N ILE A 23 -2.61 30.90 -10.79
CA ILE A 23 -3.22 30.49 -9.52
C ILE A 23 -3.79 29.07 -9.63
N TYR A 24 -4.49 28.77 -10.72
CA TYR A 24 -5.06 27.44 -10.95
C TYR A 24 -3.97 26.37 -11.01
N LYS A 25 -2.88 26.64 -11.74
CA LYS A 25 -1.71 25.75 -11.82
C LYS A 25 -1.06 25.50 -10.47
N ILE A 26 -0.93 26.52 -9.60
CA ILE A 26 -0.35 26.35 -8.26
C ILE A 26 -1.25 25.46 -7.38
N CYS A 27 -2.57 25.68 -7.41
CA CYS A 27 -3.52 24.87 -6.67
C CYS A 27 -3.54 23.42 -7.13
N ASP A 28 -3.52 23.19 -8.45
CA ASP A 28 -3.49 21.85 -9.02
C ASP A 28 -2.15 21.17 -8.76
N ALA A 29 -1.04 21.89 -8.94
CA ALA A 29 0.31 21.43 -8.64
C ALA A 29 0.43 20.97 -7.18
N LYS A 30 -0.16 21.67 -6.20
CA LYS A 30 -0.15 21.22 -4.79
C LYS A 30 -0.86 19.88 -4.59
N LYS A 31 -2.00 19.68 -5.26
CA LYS A 31 -2.76 18.42 -5.18
C LYS A 31 -2.00 17.28 -5.87
N THR A 32 -1.47 17.52 -7.06
CA THR A 32 -0.69 16.52 -7.80
C THR A 32 0.62 16.20 -7.10
N ASN A 33 1.30 17.18 -6.48
CA ASN A 33 2.52 16.93 -5.73
C ASN A 33 2.25 16.09 -4.48
N LYS A 34 1.17 16.36 -3.75
CA LYS A 34 0.78 15.54 -2.61
C LYS A 34 0.48 14.10 -3.03
N ALA A 35 -0.31 13.91 -4.09
CA ALA A 35 -0.61 12.58 -4.63
C ALA A 35 0.67 11.86 -5.10
N LYS A 36 1.57 12.59 -5.78
CA LYS A 36 2.86 12.06 -6.24
C LYS A 36 3.74 11.63 -5.07
N MET A 37 3.85 12.44 -4.02
CA MET A 37 4.60 12.09 -2.81
C MET A 37 3.99 10.85 -2.15
N GLU A 38 2.66 10.78 -2.02
CA GLU A 38 1.99 9.58 -1.47
C GLU A 38 2.28 8.32 -2.30
N THR A 39 2.28 8.41 -3.63
CA THR A 39 2.67 7.31 -4.52
C THR A 39 4.15 6.95 -4.39
N GLU A 40 5.06 7.92 -4.34
CA GLU A 40 6.51 7.67 -4.16
C GLU A 40 6.81 7.02 -2.80
N TYR A 41 6.15 7.47 -1.73
CA TYR A 41 6.23 6.83 -0.42
C TYR A 41 5.66 5.41 -0.45
N PHE A 42 4.51 5.21 -1.11
CA PHE A 42 3.91 3.88 -1.24
C PHE A 42 4.81 2.92 -2.01
N ASP A 43 5.37 3.34 -3.15
CA ASP A 43 6.23 2.52 -4.00
C ASP A 43 7.55 2.18 -3.31
N SER A 44 8.19 3.17 -2.67
CA SER A 44 9.44 2.94 -1.94
C SER A 44 9.24 2.02 -0.74
N LEU A 45 8.13 2.16 -0.01
CA LEU A 45 7.84 1.35 1.16
C LEU A 45 7.47 -0.10 0.77
N TYR A 46 6.52 -0.29 -0.15
CA TYR A 46 5.88 -1.59 -0.34
C TYR A 46 6.41 -2.43 -1.50
N LYS A 47 7.10 -1.84 -2.49
CA LYS A 47 7.55 -2.60 -3.67
C LYS A 47 8.44 -3.78 -3.29
N ASP A 48 9.39 -3.57 -2.38
CA ASP A 48 10.29 -4.63 -1.92
C ASP A 48 9.57 -5.67 -1.05
N TYR A 49 8.64 -5.21 -0.19
CA TYR A 49 7.80 -6.12 0.59
C TYR A 49 7.02 -7.08 -0.30
N LEU A 50 6.35 -6.54 -1.31
CA LEU A 50 5.44 -7.29 -2.18
C LEU A 50 6.19 -8.18 -3.17
N LEU A 51 7.25 -7.68 -3.81
CA LEU A 51 7.91 -8.44 -4.88
C LEU A 51 8.94 -9.45 -4.35
N ASN A 52 9.56 -9.17 -3.20
CA ASN A 52 10.68 -9.93 -2.72
C ASN A 52 10.43 -10.55 -1.35
N LYS A 53 10.21 -9.72 -0.33
CA LYS A 53 10.26 -10.20 1.07
C LYS A 53 9.13 -11.17 1.39
N LEU A 54 7.90 -10.86 1.00
CA LEU A 54 6.72 -11.65 1.34
C LEU A 54 6.70 -13.01 0.61
N PRO A 55 6.98 -13.10 -0.70
CA PRO A 55 7.15 -14.40 -1.37
C PRO A 55 8.27 -15.25 -0.77
N LYS A 56 9.42 -14.64 -0.45
CA LYS A 56 10.58 -15.35 0.13
C LYS A 56 10.29 -15.87 1.54
N ALA A 57 9.68 -15.06 2.39
CA ALA A 57 9.31 -15.46 3.75
C ALA A 57 8.27 -16.60 3.73
N ARG A 58 7.24 -16.50 2.89
CA ARG A 58 6.26 -17.60 2.70
C ARG A 58 6.92 -18.87 2.21
N ALA A 59 7.88 -18.80 1.28
CA ALA A 59 8.53 -19.97 0.70
C ALA A 59 9.37 -20.77 1.71
N LYS A 60 9.77 -20.15 2.82
CA LYS A 60 10.50 -20.80 3.91
C LYS A 60 9.60 -21.55 4.90
N MET A 61 8.30 -21.31 4.85
CA MET A 61 7.34 -22.03 5.67
C MET A 61 7.09 -23.42 5.10
N LEU A 62 7.35 -24.44 5.91
CA LEU A 62 7.22 -25.85 5.55
C LEU A 62 6.59 -26.63 6.70
N ILE A 63 6.11 -27.84 6.40
CA ILE A 63 5.70 -28.80 7.43
C ILE A 63 6.87 -29.77 7.64
N GLY A 64 7.34 -29.85 8.88
CA GLY A 64 8.41 -30.73 9.30
C GLY A 64 7.99 -32.21 9.29
N GLN A 65 8.97 -33.10 9.53
CA GLN A 65 8.71 -34.55 9.60
C GLN A 65 7.82 -34.94 10.79
N ASP A 66 7.72 -34.08 11.81
CA ASP A 66 6.86 -34.22 12.98
C ASP A 66 5.44 -33.67 12.75
N TYR A 67 5.11 -33.29 11.50
CA TYR A 67 3.87 -32.66 11.08
C TYR A 67 3.65 -31.26 11.67
N LYS A 68 4.69 -30.61 12.20
CA LYS A 68 4.60 -29.25 12.73
C LYS A 68 5.06 -28.21 11.74
N LEU A 69 4.61 -26.98 11.95
CA LEU A 69 5.04 -25.84 11.17
C LEU A 69 6.49 -25.47 11.50
N ILE A 70 7.32 -25.32 10.46
CA ILE A 70 8.69 -24.82 10.58
C ILE A 70 8.87 -23.58 9.69
N GLY A 71 9.72 -22.64 10.11
CA GLY A 71 10.04 -21.45 9.32
C GLY A 71 8.94 -20.36 9.29
N SER A 72 7.95 -20.45 10.19
CA SER A 72 6.89 -19.44 10.43
C SER A 72 7.43 -18.07 10.84
N GLN A 73 8.51 -18.06 11.64
CA GLN A 73 9.03 -16.87 12.31
C GLN A 73 9.42 -15.74 11.35
N GLU A 74 9.94 -16.06 10.17
CA GLU A 74 10.34 -15.03 9.21
C GLU A 74 9.12 -14.30 8.62
N LEU A 75 8.03 -15.03 8.35
CA LEU A 75 6.81 -14.42 7.86
C LEU A 75 6.15 -13.58 8.97
N THR A 76 6.05 -14.08 10.20
CA THR A 76 5.45 -13.31 11.31
C THR A 76 6.23 -12.03 11.61
N GLN A 77 7.58 -12.10 11.65
CA GLN A 77 8.43 -10.92 11.80
C GLN A 77 8.28 -9.93 10.63
N LEU A 78 8.14 -10.44 9.40
CA LEU A 78 7.91 -9.60 8.24
C LEU A 78 6.58 -8.86 8.33
N LEU A 79 5.50 -9.54 8.73
CA LEU A 79 4.17 -8.92 8.90
C LEU A 79 4.20 -7.82 9.96
N ASN A 80 4.92 -8.03 11.06
CA ASN A 80 5.13 -7.00 12.09
C ASN A 80 5.95 -5.81 11.55
N SER A 81 7.02 -6.07 10.80
CA SER A 81 7.85 -5.02 10.19
C SER A 81 7.06 -4.18 9.19
N MET A 82 6.25 -4.83 8.34
CA MET A 82 5.32 -4.14 7.42
C MET A 82 4.38 -3.21 8.18
N ARG A 83 3.81 -3.66 9.31
CA ARG A 83 2.91 -2.86 10.13
C ARG A 83 3.62 -1.63 10.74
N GLN A 84 4.85 -1.80 11.23
CA GLN A 84 5.66 -0.70 11.78
C GLN A 84 6.03 0.34 10.72
N ASP A 85 6.50 -0.13 9.56
CA ASP A 85 6.84 0.73 8.42
C ASP A 85 5.62 1.49 7.88
N SER A 86 4.42 0.95 8.10
CA SER A 86 3.15 1.56 7.70
C SER A 86 2.63 2.64 8.64
N LEU A 87 3.30 2.95 9.76
CA LEU A 87 2.81 3.89 10.77
C LEU A 87 2.55 5.30 10.23
N TYR A 88 3.25 5.74 9.19
CA TYR A 88 2.95 6.99 8.50
C TYR A 88 1.47 7.06 8.06
N PHE A 89 0.94 5.96 7.52
CA PHE A 89 -0.45 5.90 7.07
C PHE A 89 -1.45 5.97 8.20
N MET A 90 -1.07 5.69 9.45
CA MET A 90 -1.95 5.91 10.60
C MET A 90 -2.42 7.37 10.67
N TYR A 91 -1.56 8.32 10.27
CA TYR A 91 -1.85 9.74 10.26
C TYR A 91 -2.34 10.22 8.89
N ALA A 92 -1.78 9.70 7.80
CA ALA A 92 -2.08 10.16 6.45
C ALA A 92 -3.38 9.55 5.86
N ASP A 93 -3.67 8.28 6.17
CA ASP A 93 -4.85 7.54 5.71
C ASP A 93 -5.20 6.42 6.71
N SER A 94 -5.84 6.81 7.81
CA SER A 94 -6.13 5.90 8.93
C SER A 94 -7.01 4.73 8.54
N LYS A 95 -7.90 4.89 7.54
CA LYS A 95 -8.73 3.80 7.01
C LYS A 95 -7.83 2.73 6.38
N PHE A 96 -6.97 3.13 5.45
CA PHE A 96 -6.04 2.20 4.82
C PHE A 96 -5.13 1.52 5.84
N TYR A 97 -4.58 2.29 6.79
CA TYR A 97 -3.72 1.74 7.84
C TYR A 97 -4.44 0.68 8.69
N ASN A 98 -5.68 0.95 9.12
CA ASN A 98 -6.45 0.00 9.93
C ASN A 98 -6.80 -1.27 9.15
N ASP A 99 -7.19 -1.14 7.87
CA ASP A 99 -7.45 -2.29 7.00
C ASP A 99 -6.18 -3.15 6.83
N LEU A 100 -5.03 -2.50 6.63
CA LEU A 100 -3.75 -3.19 6.48
C LEU A 100 -3.33 -3.88 7.77
N LYS A 101 -3.33 -3.14 8.88
CA LYS A 101 -3.03 -3.65 10.22
C LYS A 101 -3.85 -4.90 10.52
N THR A 102 -5.16 -4.83 10.29
CA THR A 102 -6.08 -5.96 10.54
C THR A 102 -5.69 -7.17 9.72
N LYS A 103 -5.45 -7.03 8.40
CA LYS A 103 -5.04 -8.14 7.54
C LYS A 103 -3.70 -8.76 7.95
N LEU A 104 -2.71 -7.93 8.30
CA LEU A 104 -1.40 -8.40 8.74
C LEU A 104 -1.50 -9.16 10.06
N GLN A 105 -2.27 -8.63 11.03
CA GLN A 105 -2.49 -9.28 12.32
C GLN A 105 -3.27 -10.56 12.19
N SER A 106 -4.35 -10.60 11.40
CA SER A 106 -5.11 -11.84 11.19
C SER A 106 -4.27 -12.97 10.60
N LEU A 107 -3.32 -12.65 9.71
CA LEU A 107 -2.40 -13.64 9.16
C LEU A 107 -1.36 -14.07 10.21
N GLU A 108 -0.80 -13.13 10.96
CA GLU A 108 0.12 -13.40 12.07
C GLU A 108 -0.53 -14.32 13.11
N ASP A 109 -1.72 -13.96 13.59
CA ASP A 109 -2.51 -14.73 14.54
C ASP A 109 -2.84 -16.12 13.99
N TYR A 110 -3.21 -16.23 12.71
CA TYR A 110 -3.48 -17.52 12.08
C TYR A 110 -2.25 -18.42 12.10
N ILE A 111 -1.07 -17.90 11.77
CA ILE A 111 0.18 -18.66 11.79
C ILE A 111 0.53 -19.12 13.20
N VAL A 112 0.50 -18.21 14.17
CA VAL A 112 0.84 -18.48 15.58
C VAL A 112 -0.09 -19.53 16.18
N ASN A 113 -1.39 -19.45 15.90
CA ASN A 113 -2.37 -20.41 16.42
C ASN A 113 -2.18 -21.84 15.89
N HIS A 114 -1.46 -22.03 14.78
CA HIS A 114 -1.20 -23.34 14.17
C HIS A 114 0.26 -23.80 14.34
N GLU A 115 1.10 -23.04 15.04
CA GLU A 115 2.53 -23.34 15.18
C GLU A 115 2.79 -24.64 15.96
N ASP A 116 2.02 -24.87 17.03
CA ASP A 116 2.11 -26.08 17.84
C ASP A 116 1.21 -27.24 17.37
N GLN A 117 0.36 -26.99 16.38
CA GLN A 117 -0.58 -27.98 15.86
C GLN A 117 0.13 -28.95 14.92
N LYS A 118 -0.26 -30.22 14.97
CA LYS A 118 0.13 -31.20 13.96
C LYS A 118 -0.83 -31.08 12.78
N LEU A 119 -0.30 -30.78 11.61
CA LEU A 119 -1.07 -30.64 10.37
C LEU A 119 -0.89 -31.91 9.53
N ILE A 120 -1.93 -32.72 9.40
CA ILE A 120 -1.86 -34.01 8.72
C ILE A 120 -2.73 -34.00 7.46
N ALA A 121 -2.18 -34.49 6.35
CA ALA A 121 -2.89 -34.69 5.08
C ALA A 121 -3.65 -33.44 4.59
N GLU A 122 -4.99 -33.46 4.64
CA GLU A 122 -5.85 -32.38 4.13
C GLU A 122 -5.67 -31.07 4.92
N GLU A 123 -5.35 -31.15 6.22
CA GLU A 123 -5.12 -29.99 7.09
C GLU A 123 -3.95 -29.14 6.61
N GLN A 124 -2.89 -29.78 6.07
CA GLN A 124 -1.75 -29.05 5.50
C GLN A 124 -2.17 -28.23 4.29
N THR A 125 -2.99 -28.83 3.43
CA THR A 125 -3.47 -28.18 2.21
C THR A 125 -4.39 -27.02 2.56
N GLU A 126 -5.31 -27.21 3.52
CA GLU A 126 -6.19 -26.16 4.00
C GLU A 126 -5.39 -25.00 4.63
N PHE A 127 -4.40 -25.32 5.47
CA PHE A 127 -3.53 -24.35 6.11
C PHE A 127 -2.82 -23.44 5.09
N PHE A 128 -2.14 -24.03 4.10
CA PHE A 128 -1.44 -23.25 3.08
C PHE A 128 -2.40 -22.49 2.16
N ASN A 129 -3.58 -23.04 1.86
CA ASN A 129 -4.61 -22.34 1.09
C ASN A 129 -5.13 -21.11 1.84
N ASN A 130 -5.27 -21.19 3.17
CA ASN A 130 -5.70 -20.07 3.99
C ASN A 130 -4.62 -18.97 4.01
N ILE A 131 -3.35 -19.32 4.25
CA ILE A 131 -2.23 -18.38 4.16
C ILE A 131 -2.21 -17.69 2.80
N GLN A 132 -2.32 -18.46 1.71
CA GLN A 132 -2.33 -17.91 0.35
C GLN A 132 -3.47 -16.90 0.16
N ARG A 133 -4.68 -17.23 0.62
CA ARG A 133 -5.85 -16.35 0.53
C ARG A 133 -5.66 -15.06 1.31
N GLN A 134 -5.10 -15.13 2.51
CA GLN A 134 -4.84 -13.94 3.34
C GLN A 134 -3.74 -13.06 2.73
N ILE A 135 -2.67 -13.67 2.22
CA ILE A 135 -1.61 -12.97 1.46
C ILE A 135 -2.20 -12.27 0.24
N MET A 136 -3.04 -12.94 -0.56
CA MET A 136 -3.74 -12.30 -1.68
C MET A 136 -4.58 -11.10 -1.22
N GLY A 137 -5.26 -11.23 -0.08
CA GLY A 137 -5.99 -10.12 0.52
C GLY A 137 -5.13 -8.90 0.88
N ILE A 138 -3.85 -9.12 1.24
CA ILE A 138 -2.87 -8.05 1.46
C ILE A 138 -2.48 -7.42 0.12
N TYR A 139 -2.14 -8.21 -0.90
CA TYR A 139 -1.83 -7.70 -2.25
C TYR A 139 -2.99 -6.86 -2.81
N ASP A 140 -4.23 -7.35 -2.69
CA ASP A 140 -5.42 -6.64 -3.17
C ASP A 140 -5.61 -5.29 -2.49
N LEU A 141 -5.39 -5.22 -1.17
CA LEU A 141 -5.49 -3.96 -0.42
C LEU A 141 -4.43 -2.96 -0.90
N MET A 142 -3.19 -3.43 -1.08
CA MET A 142 -2.09 -2.60 -1.57
C MET A 142 -2.35 -2.10 -2.98
N LEU A 143 -2.78 -2.97 -3.90
CA LEU A 143 -3.10 -2.60 -5.27
C LEU A 143 -4.28 -1.62 -5.34
N LYS A 144 -5.31 -1.78 -4.49
CA LYS A 144 -6.42 -0.82 -4.40
C LYS A 144 -5.93 0.57 -3.98
N LYS A 145 -5.04 0.63 -2.98
CA LYS A 145 -4.43 1.88 -2.51
C LYS A 145 -3.57 2.51 -3.61
N HIS A 146 -2.68 1.75 -4.24
CA HIS A 146 -1.83 2.20 -5.35
C HIS A 146 -2.66 2.77 -6.50
N ASN A 147 -3.75 2.10 -6.88
CA ASN A 147 -4.61 2.52 -7.99
C ASN A 147 -5.60 3.64 -7.62
N GLY A 148 -5.54 4.19 -6.41
CA GLY A 148 -6.43 5.26 -5.94
C GLY A 148 -7.91 4.85 -5.83
N LYS A 149 -8.22 3.54 -5.83
CA LYS A 149 -9.60 3.06 -5.71
C LYS A 149 -10.01 3.05 -4.24
N LYS A 150 -10.91 3.96 -3.83
CA LYS A 150 -11.58 3.89 -2.52
C LYS A 150 -12.30 2.54 -2.41
N SER A 151 -12.04 1.81 -1.32
CA SER A 151 -12.89 0.66 -0.96
C SER A 151 -14.30 1.19 -0.74
N ARG A 152 -15.22 0.82 -1.65
CA ARG A 152 -16.66 0.96 -1.47
C ARG A 152 -17.10 0.15 -0.26
#